data_AF-A3WEB6-F1
#
_entry.id   AF-A3WEB6-F1
#
_cell.length_a   1.000
_cell.length_b   1.000
_cell.length_c   1.000
_cell.angle_alpha   90.00
_cell.angle_beta   90.00
_cell.angle_gamma   90.00
#
_symmetry.space_group_name_H-M   'P 1'
#
loop_
_entity.id
_entity.type
_entity.pdbx_description
1 polymer ?
#
loop_
_entity_poly.entity_id
_entity_poly.type
_entity_poly.pdbx_seq_one_letter_code
_entity_poly.pdbx_strand_id
1 'polypeptide(L)'
;MGFMGFGRKTFGRKGLAPLQPEKPKSGRIFGNRPSRGGGGGSPFDRFYADARELVTNPSYPASGCNQALELLTPEERGDLLADIVMGQGHYGEYQRDASEAQLIAQHGLSSLWNKEVEVRKEHLAALLTILLRNKDYRQRYYYETQVSKLLKLINSAIKQGAYLSSGDCEALAEMASEIRQARSTYRKSDTKKMILRAEKLEKLAGVEVSATEFLMERCEGAENEFAIPDKDRPNAQFWADLLAEVATNLNDIRLATKGSKRANWASTEAAFNEQWPACGDVRPSYTDWKSSAQPVAELKANNGRRNGWADTEAYRTLPGAIAGAVAHSRYDWSMGQIPGLDVLADLENPAWTALVEHLITQRRATKATKTWLKEALELCKPLGLETVEEKLHDWLALFHSPALGRANYTSVINGDRFAYTIDLLEEAHGDWPQGHADEVAALGKAIAICVASGSRDGINYALSTNLVLTDDHSYKNKTATTGVLHMPKPSYKHADGRTAYKSLSSFMRLSVENEEFVRGALWLVALMPNRARAIEALELTALSAATYLWTGEDAMRSKIIANAAIATLIAMGGDDVDAPVLRLSKLVEHRTVQAPLLKHLNAES
;
A
#
# COMPACT_ATOMS: atom_id res chain seq x y z
N MET A 1 19.32 22.18 26.35
CA MET A 1 17.91 22.10 26.79
C MET A 1 17.45 20.71 26.41
N GLY A 2 17.44 19.71 27.30
CA GLY A 2 16.51 19.57 28.42
C GLY A 2 15.28 18.76 28.00
N PHE A 3 15.46 17.52 27.53
CA PHE A 3 14.34 16.63 27.21
C PHE A 3 13.66 16.17 28.51
N MET A 4 12.47 16.71 28.78
CA MET A 4 11.62 16.28 29.88
C MET A 4 11.01 14.91 29.54
N GLY A 5 11.25 13.92 30.41
CA GLY A 5 10.52 12.66 30.39
C GLY A 5 9.09 12.87 30.88
N PHE A 6 8.10 12.45 30.10
CA PHE A 6 6.71 12.36 30.51
C PHE A 6 6.36 10.91 30.90
N GLY A 7 5.68 10.78 32.03
CA GLY A 7 5.58 9.54 32.81
C GLY A 7 4.64 8.47 32.22
N ARG A 8 5.17 7.24 32.15
CA ARG A 8 4.39 5.99 32.09
C ARG A 8 3.65 5.81 33.41
N LYS A 9 2.32 5.79 33.39
CA LYS A 9 1.51 5.35 34.55
C LYS A 9 1.52 3.82 34.60
N THR A 10 2.39 3.26 35.43
CA THR A 10 2.26 1.88 35.90
C THR A 10 1.18 1.83 36.99
N PHE A 11 0.12 1.06 36.77
CA PHE A 11 -0.98 0.92 37.73
C PHE A 11 -0.49 0.14 38.98
N GLY A 12 -0.53 0.81 40.13
CA GLY A 12 -0.23 0.24 41.45
C GLY A 12 -1.45 -0.46 42.08
N ARG A 13 -1.20 -1.66 42.62
CA ARG A 13 -2.08 -2.45 43.50
C ARG A 13 -2.60 -1.63 44.68
N LYS A 14 -3.90 -1.78 45.00
CA LYS A 14 -4.45 -1.47 46.34
C LYS A 14 -4.69 -2.75 47.13
N GLY A 15 -4.10 -2.80 48.33
CA GLY A 15 -4.55 -3.56 49.49
C GLY A 15 -4.19 -5.05 49.52
N LEU A 16 -3.23 -5.42 50.38
CA LEU A 16 -3.32 -6.49 51.39
C LEU A 16 -2.04 -6.46 52.25
N ALA A 17 -2.23 -6.56 53.57
CA ALA A 17 -1.25 -6.34 54.64
C ALA A 17 -0.08 -7.37 54.66
N PRO A 18 1.04 -7.09 55.36
CA PRO A 18 2.22 -7.94 55.32
C PRO A 18 2.03 -9.18 56.20
N LEU A 19 1.94 -10.36 55.58
CA LEU A 19 2.11 -11.63 56.29
C LEU A 19 3.60 -12.02 56.26
N GLN A 20 4.14 -12.23 57.45
CA GLN A 20 5.52 -12.65 57.72
C GLN A 20 5.88 -13.94 56.96
N PRO A 21 7.17 -14.17 56.64
CA PRO A 21 7.59 -15.37 55.94
C PRO A 21 7.54 -16.59 56.87
N GLU A 22 6.57 -17.48 56.67
CA GLU A 22 6.64 -18.83 57.23
C GLU A 22 7.73 -19.64 56.51
N LYS A 23 8.61 -20.27 57.29
CA LYS A 23 9.64 -21.20 56.83
C LYS A 23 9.02 -22.37 56.05
N PRO A 24 9.66 -22.89 54.98
CA PRO A 24 9.17 -24.09 54.31
C PRO A 24 9.27 -25.30 55.25
N LYS A 25 8.15 -26.00 55.44
CA LYS A 25 8.15 -27.35 56.02
C LYS A 25 8.75 -28.33 55.02
N SER A 26 9.72 -29.09 55.51
CA SER A 26 10.34 -30.23 54.85
C SER A 26 9.38 -31.41 54.65
N GLY A 27 9.50 -32.08 53.50
CA GLY A 27 9.07 -33.47 53.26
C GLY A 27 7.67 -33.62 52.66
N ARG A 28 7.38 -34.53 51.72
CA ARG A 28 8.10 -35.73 51.26
C ARG A 28 7.50 -36.21 49.91
N ILE A 29 8.41 -36.69 49.06
CA ILE A 29 8.37 -37.96 48.27
C ILE A 29 7.24 -38.15 47.26
N PHE A 30 7.63 -38.21 45.98
CA PHE A 30 7.03 -39.11 44.99
C PHE A 30 8.12 -39.79 44.14
N GLY A 31 8.02 -41.12 44.03
CA GLY A 31 8.35 -41.85 42.80
C GLY A 31 9.79 -42.32 42.57
N ASN A 32 10.13 -43.48 43.15
CA ASN A 32 11.31 -44.27 42.80
C ASN A 32 11.33 -44.71 41.32
N ARG A 33 12.38 -44.33 40.59
CA ARG A 33 13.07 -45.18 39.61
C ARG A 33 14.54 -45.27 40.06
N PRO A 34 15.19 -46.45 40.03
CA PRO A 34 16.56 -46.58 40.50
C PRO A 34 17.51 -45.91 39.52
N SER A 35 18.03 -44.74 39.89
CA SER A 35 19.27 -44.24 39.30
C SER A 35 20.40 -45.16 39.79
N ARG A 36 20.92 -45.96 38.87
CA ARG A 36 22.28 -46.49 38.98
C ARG A 36 23.23 -45.29 39.09
N GLY A 37 23.96 -45.19 40.20
CA GLY A 37 25.21 -44.44 40.27
C GLY A 37 25.10 -42.94 40.56
N GLY A 38 25.06 -42.63 41.85
CA GLY A 38 25.45 -41.39 42.55
C GLY A 38 26.07 -40.20 41.79
N GLY A 39 25.51 -39.03 42.07
CA GLY A 39 26.15 -37.72 41.93
C GLY A 39 25.11 -36.65 41.60
N GLY A 40 25.01 -35.60 42.42
CA GLY A 40 24.13 -34.46 42.13
C GLY A 40 24.63 -33.65 40.94
N GLY A 41 24.34 -34.12 39.72
CA GLY A 41 24.60 -33.42 38.45
C GLY A 41 23.37 -32.68 37.95
N SER A 42 23.59 -31.65 37.12
CA SER A 42 22.51 -30.89 36.50
C SER A 42 21.73 -31.73 35.48
N PRO A 43 20.50 -31.34 35.08
CA PRO A 43 19.77 -32.01 33.99
C PRO A 43 20.61 -32.17 32.71
N PHE A 44 21.46 -31.18 32.38
CA PHE A 44 22.40 -31.25 31.28
C PHE A 44 23.50 -32.29 31.50
N ASP A 45 24.08 -32.41 32.70
CA ASP A 45 25.13 -33.42 32.96
C ASP A 45 24.63 -34.85 32.72
N ARG A 46 23.39 -35.13 33.14
CA ARG A 46 22.73 -36.42 32.88
C ARG A 46 22.49 -36.62 31.39
N PHE A 47 21.93 -35.63 30.71
CA PHE A 47 21.71 -35.68 29.27
C PHE A 47 23.01 -35.84 28.48
N TYR A 48 24.08 -35.17 28.90
CA TYR A 48 25.40 -35.24 28.28
C TYR A 48 26.00 -36.64 28.42
N ALA A 49 25.91 -37.26 29.60
CA ALA A 49 26.35 -38.64 29.80
C ALA A 49 25.55 -39.62 28.92
N ASP A 50 24.21 -39.53 28.93
CA ASP A 50 23.33 -40.38 28.12
C ASP A 50 23.59 -40.19 26.62
N ALA A 51 23.78 -38.95 26.15
CA ALA A 51 24.05 -38.64 24.75
C ALA A 51 25.40 -39.21 24.27
N ARG A 52 26.42 -39.26 25.15
CA ARG A 52 27.73 -39.85 24.85
C ARG A 52 27.70 -41.36 24.79
N GLU A 53 26.95 -41.99 25.70
CA GLU A 53 26.78 -43.46 25.69
C GLU A 53 26.01 -43.93 24.47
N LEU A 54 25.09 -43.11 23.95
CA LEU A 54 24.22 -43.41 22.81
C LEU A 54 24.76 -42.91 21.47
N VAL A 55 26.05 -42.55 21.38
CA VAL A 55 26.68 -42.11 20.13
C VAL A 55 26.61 -43.21 19.08
N THR A 56 25.92 -42.94 17.98
CA THR A 56 25.80 -43.86 16.84
C THR A 56 26.86 -43.59 15.76
N ASN A 57 27.48 -42.40 15.78
CA ASN A 57 28.58 -42.03 14.90
C ASN A 57 29.75 -41.44 15.73
N PRO A 58 30.87 -42.17 15.89
CA PRO A 58 32.03 -41.69 16.66
C PRO A 58 32.66 -40.39 16.12
N SER A 59 32.50 -40.10 14.83
CA SER A 59 32.98 -38.84 14.22
C SER A 59 32.07 -37.64 14.50
N TYR A 60 30.91 -37.88 15.12
CA TYR A 60 29.91 -36.85 15.41
C TYR A 60 29.25 -37.11 16.79
N PRO A 61 29.83 -36.57 17.88
CA PRO A 61 29.38 -36.81 19.25
C PRO A 61 27.91 -36.47 19.52
N ALA A 62 27.32 -35.56 18.75
CA ALA A 62 25.92 -35.19 18.87
C ALA A 62 24.92 -36.24 18.31
N SER A 63 25.41 -37.30 17.64
CA SER A 63 24.56 -38.35 17.06
C SER A 63 23.69 -39.11 18.09
N GLY A 64 24.08 -39.13 19.36
CA GLY A 64 23.29 -39.73 20.44
C GLY A 64 22.18 -38.85 21.03
N CYS A 65 22.13 -37.55 20.69
CA CYS A 65 21.21 -36.59 21.32
C CYS A 65 19.73 -36.97 21.17
N ASN A 66 19.31 -37.46 19.99
CA ASN A 66 17.90 -37.81 19.74
C ASN A 66 17.44 -38.98 20.60
N GLN A 67 18.29 -39.99 20.78
CA GLN A 67 18.00 -41.17 21.60
C GLN A 67 18.00 -40.80 23.09
N ALA A 68 18.97 -39.98 23.53
CA ALA A 68 19.01 -39.48 24.90
C ALA A 68 17.74 -38.66 25.25
N LEU A 69 17.22 -37.83 24.32
CA LEU A 69 15.97 -37.09 24.53
C LEU A 69 14.73 -37.99 24.66
N GLU A 70 14.74 -39.19 24.09
CA GLU A 70 13.64 -40.16 24.21
C GLU A 70 13.56 -40.81 25.59
N LEU A 71 14.67 -40.82 26.33
CA LEU A 71 14.73 -41.31 27.71
C LEU A 71 14.09 -40.34 28.72
N LEU A 72 13.95 -39.07 28.33
CA LEU A 72 13.41 -38.00 29.18
C LEU A 72 11.89 -37.88 29.02
N THR A 73 11.20 -37.67 30.13
CA THR A 73 9.78 -37.23 30.15
C THR A 73 9.62 -35.81 29.58
N PRO A 74 8.41 -35.39 29.14
CA PRO A 74 8.16 -34.03 28.68
C PRO A 74 8.61 -32.94 29.67
N GLU A 75 8.45 -33.18 30.97
CA GLU A 75 8.85 -32.28 32.06
C GLU A 75 10.37 -32.25 32.24
N GLU A 76 11.03 -33.42 32.22
CA GLU A 76 12.51 -33.50 32.27
C GLU A 76 13.15 -32.81 31.04
N ARG A 77 12.48 -32.83 29.88
CA ARG A 77 12.91 -32.06 28.71
C ARG A 77 12.78 -30.54 28.91
N GLY A 78 11.80 -30.09 29.68
CA GLY A 78 11.68 -28.69 30.09
C GLY A 78 12.83 -28.26 31.01
N ASP A 79 13.18 -29.12 31.96
CA ASP A 79 14.32 -28.90 32.86
C ASP A 79 15.66 -28.89 32.12
N LEU A 80 15.85 -29.83 31.19
CA LEU A 80 17.00 -29.85 30.30
C LEU A 80 17.09 -28.58 29.45
N LEU A 81 15.97 -28.12 28.88
CA LEU A 81 15.94 -26.89 28.09
C LEU A 81 16.40 -25.70 28.92
N ALA A 82 15.88 -25.56 30.14
CA ALA A 82 16.26 -24.46 31.01
C ALA A 82 17.75 -24.49 31.39
N ASP A 83 18.28 -25.69 31.66
CA ASP A 83 19.68 -25.89 32.05
C ASP A 83 20.67 -25.72 30.89
N ILE A 84 20.31 -26.12 29.67
CA ILE A 84 21.10 -25.83 28.46
C ILE A 84 21.26 -24.32 28.27
N VAL A 85 20.20 -23.55 28.49
CA VAL A 85 20.22 -22.11 28.25
C VAL A 85 20.91 -21.36 29.38
N MET A 86 20.54 -21.64 30.63
CA MET A 86 21.00 -20.88 31.80
C MET A 86 22.29 -21.42 32.39
N GLY A 87 22.51 -22.74 32.32
CA GLY A 87 23.73 -23.39 32.80
C GLY A 87 24.85 -23.40 31.76
N GLN A 88 24.53 -23.80 30.52
CA GLN A 88 25.53 -23.90 29.44
C GLN A 88 25.61 -22.65 28.53
N GLY A 89 24.72 -21.67 28.72
CA GLY A 89 24.73 -20.43 27.94
C GLY A 89 24.35 -20.60 26.47
N HIS A 90 23.69 -21.70 26.10
CA HIS A 90 23.40 -22.01 24.70
C HIS A 90 21.94 -21.69 24.34
N TYR A 91 21.75 -20.79 23.36
CA TYR A 91 20.43 -20.28 22.95
C TYR A 91 20.16 -20.39 21.43
N GLY A 92 20.88 -21.26 20.73
CA GLY A 92 20.55 -21.67 19.35
C GLY A 92 21.46 -21.13 18.23
N GLU A 93 22.59 -20.49 18.56
CA GLU A 93 23.59 -20.07 17.59
C GLU A 93 24.57 -21.20 17.27
N TYR A 94 24.89 -21.43 15.99
CA TYR A 94 25.87 -22.44 15.59
C TYR A 94 27.30 -21.95 15.84
N GLN A 95 28.08 -22.69 16.63
CA GLN A 95 29.49 -22.40 16.91
C GLN A 95 30.38 -23.41 16.17
N ARG A 96 31.28 -22.91 15.29
CA ARG A 96 32.17 -23.77 14.47
C ARG A 96 33.24 -24.50 15.31
N ASP A 97 33.73 -23.87 16.37
CA ASP A 97 34.80 -24.41 17.24
C ASP A 97 34.25 -24.78 18.62
N ALA A 98 33.06 -25.39 18.66
CA ALA A 98 32.38 -25.76 19.91
C ALA A 98 33.07 -26.97 20.57
N SER A 99 33.18 -26.92 21.90
CA SER A 99 33.54 -28.10 22.71
C SER A 99 32.48 -29.21 22.56
N GLU A 100 32.83 -30.46 22.89
CA GLU A 100 31.90 -31.60 22.82
C GLU A 100 30.60 -31.33 23.60
N ALA A 101 30.69 -30.75 24.80
CA ALA A 101 29.54 -30.36 25.60
C ALA A 101 28.70 -29.28 24.91
N GLN A 102 29.32 -28.27 24.29
CA GLN A 102 28.61 -27.24 23.55
C GLN A 102 27.92 -27.82 22.30
N LEU A 103 28.56 -28.74 21.58
CA LEU A 103 27.94 -29.44 20.44
C LEU A 103 26.73 -30.26 20.88
N ILE A 104 26.83 -30.99 21.99
CA ILE A 104 25.71 -31.76 22.55
C ILE A 104 24.58 -30.84 23.04
N ALA A 105 24.90 -29.73 23.72
CA ALA A 105 23.92 -28.72 24.12
C ALA A 105 23.19 -28.11 22.90
N GLN A 106 23.95 -27.78 21.86
CA GLN A 106 23.44 -27.23 20.61
C GLN A 106 22.48 -28.18 19.91
N HIS A 107 22.91 -29.42 19.72
CA HIS A 107 22.12 -30.43 19.03
C HIS A 107 20.93 -30.90 19.87
N GLY A 108 21.10 -31.02 21.19
CA GLY A 108 20.01 -31.26 22.14
C GLY A 108 18.93 -30.20 22.02
N LEU A 109 19.29 -28.91 22.06
CA LEU A 109 18.33 -27.81 21.90
C LEU A 109 17.63 -27.82 20.53
N SER A 110 18.37 -28.06 19.45
CA SER A 110 17.77 -28.16 18.10
C SER A 110 16.80 -29.34 17.98
N SER A 111 17.10 -30.46 18.61
CA SER A 111 16.27 -31.67 18.56
C SER A 111 15.05 -31.60 19.48
N LEU A 112 15.12 -30.86 20.59
CA LEU A 112 13.99 -30.64 21.51
C LEU A 112 12.77 -30.03 20.80
N TRP A 113 12.96 -29.23 19.75
CA TRP A 113 11.85 -28.68 18.98
C TRP A 113 10.98 -29.74 18.29
N ASN A 114 11.50 -30.95 18.08
CA ASN A 114 10.78 -32.07 17.49
C ASN A 114 10.17 -33.05 18.51
N LYS A 115 10.34 -32.79 19.83
CA LYS A 115 9.80 -33.62 20.91
C LYS A 115 8.72 -32.86 21.69
N GLU A 116 7.86 -33.57 22.41
CA GLU A 116 6.95 -32.92 23.36
C GLU A 116 7.73 -32.40 24.56
N VAL A 117 7.45 -31.17 24.97
CA VAL A 117 8.14 -30.46 26.06
C VAL A 117 7.09 -29.79 26.92
N GLU A 118 7.13 -30.05 28.22
CA GLU A 118 6.35 -29.36 29.23
C GLU A 118 7.25 -28.44 30.04
N VAL A 119 6.75 -27.26 30.38
CA VAL A 119 7.52 -26.22 31.08
C VAL A 119 6.82 -25.82 32.37
N ARG A 120 7.60 -25.37 33.35
CA ARG A 120 7.16 -24.82 34.63
C ARG A 120 7.37 -23.31 34.68
N LYS A 121 6.79 -22.65 35.67
CA LYS A 121 6.93 -21.19 35.84
C LYS A 121 8.40 -20.74 35.95
N GLU A 122 9.26 -21.58 36.54
CA GLU A 122 10.69 -21.30 36.74
C GLU A 122 11.48 -21.26 35.42
N HIS A 123 10.95 -21.86 34.34
CA HIS A 123 11.64 -21.93 33.04
C HIS A 123 11.49 -20.67 32.19
N LEU A 124 10.67 -19.70 32.61
CA LEU A 124 10.35 -18.52 31.81
C LEU A 124 11.61 -17.75 31.37
N ALA A 125 12.58 -17.54 32.27
CA ALA A 125 13.80 -16.80 31.97
C ALA A 125 14.64 -17.47 30.85
N ALA A 126 14.72 -18.80 30.86
CA ALA A 126 15.41 -19.56 29.82
C ALA A 126 14.68 -19.43 28.47
N LEU A 127 13.36 -19.56 28.47
CA LEU A 127 12.55 -19.43 27.25
C LEU A 127 12.66 -18.04 26.62
N LEU A 128 12.63 -16.98 27.45
CA LEU A 128 12.85 -15.60 26.98
C LEU A 128 14.25 -15.39 26.44
N THR A 129 15.27 -15.98 27.08
CA THR A 129 16.66 -15.91 26.62
C THR A 129 16.81 -16.53 25.24
N ILE A 130 16.20 -17.71 24.98
CA ILE A 130 16.17 -18.32 23.64
C ILE A 130 15.53 -17.37 22.63
N LEU A 131 14.36 -16.81 22.96
CA LEU A 131 13.60 -15.96 22.05
C LEU A 131 14.37 -14.68 21.69
N LEU A 132 14.92 -14.00 22.70
CA LEU A 132 15.53 -12.70 22.56
C LEU A 132 16.96 -12.78 22.02
N ARG A 133 17.78 -13.74 22.44
CA ARG A 133 19.20 -13.81 22.05
C ARG A 133 19.40 -14.43 20.68
N ASN A 134 18.46 -15.21 20.16
CA ASN A 134 18.58 -15.81 18.84
C ASN A 134 18.26 -14.79 17.72
N LYS A 135 19.30 -14.27 17.07
CA LYS A 135 19.19 -13.25 16.01
C LYS A 135 18.37 -13.71 14.81
N ASP A 136 18.37 -15.01 14.50
CA ASP A 136 17.65 -15.53 13.34
C ASP A 136 16.12 -15.38 13.50
N TYR A 137 15.61 -15.35 14.74
CA TYR A 137 14.18 -15.15 14.99
C TYR A 137 13.70 -13.73 14.64
N ARG A 138 14.61 -12.77 14.58
CA ARG A 138 14.32 -11.37 14.18
C ARG A 138 14.40 -11.18 12.66
N GLN A 139 15.23 -11.99 11.99
CA GLN A 139 15.60 -11.75 10.59
C GLN A 139 14.98 -12.75 9.61
N ARG A 140 14.63 -13.96 10.05
CA ARG A 140 14.29 -15.08 9.16
C ARG A 140 12.94 -15.70 9.51
N TYR A 141 12.03 -15.74 8.52
CA TYR A 141 10.74 -16.41 8.67
C TYR A 141 10.86 -17.93 8.77
N TYR A 142 11.91 -18.54 8.20
CA TYR A 142 12.16 -19.99 8.18
C TYR A 142 11.94 -20.69 9.54
N TYR A 143 12.21 -20.00 10.65
CA TYR A 143 12.07 -20.53 12.00
C TYR A 143 10.66 -20.38 12.63
N GLU A 144 9.62 -20.00 11.88
CA GLU A 144 8.28 -19.73 12.45
C GLU A 144 7.70 -20.88 13.26
N THR A 145 7.92 -22.14 12.86
CA THR A 145 7.45 -23.30 13.61
C THR A 145 8.09 -23.35 15.01
N GLN A 146 9.39 -23.08 15.10
CA GLN A 146 10.10 -23.03 16.38
C GLN A 146 9.65 -21.84 17.21
N VAL A 147 9.57 -20.64 16.61
CA VAL A 147 9.12 -19.42 17.29
C VAL A 147 7.69 -19.59 17.82
N SER A 148 6.78 -20.13 17.03
CA SER A 148 5.40 -20.38 17.45
C SER A 148 5.32 -21.41 18.59
N LYS A 149 6.18 -22.44 18.59
CA LYS A 149 6.26 -23.40 19.69
C LYS A 149 6.83 -22.74 20.96
N LEU A 150 7.89 -21.94 20.82
CA LEU A 150 8.50 -21.20 21.92
C LEU A 150 7.52 -20.22 22.57
N LEU A 151 6.77 -19.44 21.77
CA LEU A 151 5.73 -18.54 22.28
C LEU A 151 4.61 -19.31 23.02
N LYS A 152 4.26 -20.53 22.58
CA LYS A 152 3.30 -21.38 23.33
C LYS A 152 3.86 -21.82 24.68
N LEU A 153 5.13 -22.21 24.74
CA LEU A 153 5.79 -22.60 25.99
C LEU A 153 5.89 -21.40 26.96
N ILE A 154 6.25 -20.22 26.47
CA ILE A 154 6.28 -18.98 27.27
C ILE A 154 4.89 -18.70 27.87
N ASN A 155 3.84 -18.76 27.04
CA ASN A 155 2.47 -18.58 27.52
C ASN A 155 2.05 -19.66 28.55
N SER A 156 2.53 -20.90 28.41
CA SER A 156 2.28 -21.96 29.39
C SER A 156 2.94 -21.67 30.73
N ALA A 157 4.21 -21.23 30.74
CA ALA A 157 4.91 -20.84 31.96
C ALA A 157 4.23 -19.66 32.67
N ILE A 158 3.76 -18.65 31.90
CA ILE A 158 3.00 -17.51 32.43
C ILE A 158 1.69 -17.96 33.07
N LYS A 159 0.92 -18.85 32.41
CA LYS A 159 -0.34 -19.40 32.96
C LYS A 159 -0.13 -20.17 34.27
N GLN A 160 1.05 -20.74 34.49
CA GLN A 160 1.43 -21.42 35.72
C GLN A 160 1.95 -20.46 36.82
N GLY A 161 1.88 -19.14 36.58
CA GLY A 161 2.20 -18.10 37.57
C GLY A 161 3.60 -17.50 37.42
N ALA A 162 4.26 -17.65 36.28
CA ALA A 162 5.45 -16.86 35.96
C ALA A 162 5.05 -15.43 35.54
N TYR A 163 5.89 -14.45 35.84
CA TYR A 163 5.64 -13.04 35.51
C TYR A 163 6.78 -12.50 34.65
N LEU A 164 6.42 -11.70 33.63
CA LEU A 164 7.37 -10.90 32.88
C LEU A 164 7.79 -9.71 33.75
N SER A 165 9.10 -9.46 33.86
CA SER A 165 9.62 -8.21 34.43
C SER A 165 9.42 -7.06 33.45
N SER A 166 9.54 -5.80 33.91
CA SER A 166 9.47 -4.67 32.97
C SER A 166 10.58 -4.71 31.92
N GLY A 167 11.77 -5.21 32.30
CA GLY A 167 12.88 -5.40 31.35
C GLY A 167 12.58 -6.47 30.30
N ASP A 168 11.87 -7.54 30.65
CA ASP A 168 11.43 -8.55 29.68
C ASP A 168 10.42 -7.98 28.68
N CYS A 169 9.47 -7.18 29.17
CA CYS A 169 8.49 -6.47 28.34
C CYS A 169 9.19 -5.49 27.38
N GLU A 170 10.17 -4.72 27.86
CA GLU A 170 10.93 -3.78 27.02
C GLU A 170 11.75 -4.50 25.95
N ALA A 171 12.44 -5.58 26.29
CA ALA A 171 13.22 -6.36 25.34
C ALA A 171 12.35 -7.04 24.27
N LEU A 172 11.15 -7.50 24.64
CA LEU A 172 10.17 -8.05 23.68
C LEU A 172 9.63 -6.98 22.74
N ALA A 173 9.35 -5.77 23.25
CA ALA A 173 8.89 -4.63 22.46
C ALA A 173 9.99 -4.14 21.49
N GLU A 174 11.24 -4.07 21.95
CA GLU A 174 12.40 -3.72 21.12
C GLU A 174 12.57 -4.73 19.98
N MET A 175 12.50 -6.03 20.27
CA MET A 175 12.56 -7.09 19.25
C MET A 175 11.43 -6.95 18.21
N ALA A 176 10.22 -6.61 18.63
CA ALA A 176 9.10 -6.39 17.72
C ALA A 176 9.32 -5.17 16.81
N SER A 177 9.84 -4.08 17.38
CA SER A 177 10.22 -2.87 16.63
C SER A 177 11.31 -3.15 15.59
N GLU A 178 12.37 -3.89 15.97
CA GLU A 178 13.42 -4.32 15.03
C GLU A 178 12.84 -5.10 13.84
N ILE A 179 11.88 -6.00 14.11
CA ILE A 179 11.20 -6.77 13.05
C ILE A 179 10.39 -5.85 12.13
N ARG A 180 9.70 -4.83 12.65
CA ARG A 180 8.94 -3.88 11.83
C ARG A 180 9.85 -3.01 10.97
N GLN A 181 10.95 -2.51 11.54
CA GLN A 181 11.89 -1.63 10.84
C GLN A 181 12.69 -2.36 9.75
N ALA A 182 12.93 -3.66 9.91
CA ALA A 182 13.62 -4.48 8.92
C ALA A 182 12.78 -4.84 7.68
N ARG A 183 11.62 -4.21 7.45
CA ARG A 183 10.67 -4.52 6.35
C ARG A 183 11.31 -4.61 4.96
N SER A 184 12.31 -3.76 4.69
CA SER A 184 13.04 -3.71 3.40
C SER A 184 13.99 -4.90 3.18
N THR A 185 14.36 -5.63 4.24
CA THR A 185 15.28 -6.77 4.18
C THR A 185 14.59 -8.11 3.92
N TYR A 186 13.26 -8.16 4.09
CA TYR A 186 12.48 -9.37 3.93
C TYR A 186 12.06 -9.60 2.47
N ARG A 187 11.92 -10.88 2.10
CA ARG A 187 11.22 -11.25 0.87
C ARG A 187 9.75 -10.82 0.98
N LYS A 188 9.17 -10.31 -0.12
CA LYS A 188 7.76 -9.87 -0.21
C LYS A 188 6.76 -10.91 0.33
N SER A 189 7.03 -12.20 0.13
CA SER A 189 6.21 -13.32 0.62
C SER A 189 6.20 -13.50 2.14
N ASP A 190 7.23 -13.00 2.82
CA ASP A 190 7.47 -13.21 4.25
C ASP A 190 7.17 -11.95 5.08
N THR A 191 7.15 -10.76 4.46
CA THR A 191 6.87 -9.48 5.12
C THR A 191 5.62 -9.52 6.00
N LYS A 192 4.49 -9.99 5.46
CA LYS A 192 3.24 -10.09 6.23
C LYS A 192 3.37 -11.01 7.45
N LYS A 193 4.15 -12.09 7.31
CA LYS A 193 4.30 -13.09 8.36
C LYS A 193 5.25 -12.61 9.46
N MET A 194 6.28 -11.86 9.09
CA MET A 194 7.17 -11.18 10.03
C MET A 194 6.42 -10.09 10.83
N ILE A 195 5.54 -9.31 10.17
CA ILE A 195 4.67 -8.34 10.87
C ILE A 195 3.76 -9.05 11.89
N LEU A 196 3.11 -10.15 11.51
CA LEU A 196 2.31 -10.95 12.44
C LEU A 196 3.13 -11.51 13.61
N ARG A 197 4.43 -11.77 13.43
CA ARG A 197 5.34 -12.17 14.51
C ARG A 197 5.60 -11.00 15.47
N ALA A 198 5.87 -9.81 14.95
CA ALA A 198 6.02 -8.59 15.75
C ALA A 198 4.78 -8.33 16.60
N GLU A 199 3.58 -8.43 16.02
CA GLU A 199 2.31 -8.27 16.75
C GLU A 199 2.14 -9.28 17.89
N LYS A 200 2.55 -10.55 17.68
CA LYS A 200 2.52 -11.57 18.75
C LYS A 200 3.48 -11.22 19.90
N LEU A 201 4.64 -10.61 19.59
CA LEU A 201 5.63 -10.20 20.57
C LEU A 201 5.19 -8.97 21.36
N GLU A 202 4.61 -7.96 20.69
CA GLU A 202 4.00 -6.78 21.33
C GLU A 202 2.90 -7.20 22.31
N LYS A 203 2.00 -8.08 21.86
CA LYS A 203 0.95 -8.62 22.72
C LYS A 203 1.50 -9.38 23.92
N LEU A 204 2.59 -10.13 23.74
CA LEU A 204 3.24 -10.84 24.84
C LEU A 204 3.91 -9.87 25.83
N ALA A 205 4.51 -8.80 25.33
CA ALA A 205 5.14 -7.76 26.13
C ALA A 205 4.15 -6.94 26.98
N GLY A 206 2.85 -7.14 26.79
CA GLY A 206 1.83 -6.26 27.36
C GLY A 206 1.87 -4.86 26.76
N VAL A 207 2.55 -4.70 25.62
CA VAL A 207 2.37 -3.52 24.77
C VAL A 207 1.02 -3.73 24.10
N GLU A 208 -0.01 -3.16 24.70
CA GLU A 208 -1.09 -2.67 23.87
C GLU A 208 -0.42 -1.67 22.93
N VAL A 209 -0.25 -2.05 21.66
CA VAL A 209 -0.08 -1.05 20.60
C VAL A 209 -1.29 -0.17 20.78
N SER A 210 -1.09 0.97 21.43
CA SER A 210 -2.19 1.84 21.77
C SER A 210 -2.86 2.14 20.45
N ALA A 211 -4.16 1.87 20.35
CA ALA A 211 -4.92 2.26 19.17
C ALA A 211 -4.71 3.75 18.88
N THR A 212 -4.40 4.53 19.93
CA THR A 212 -3.99 5.93 19.88
C THR A 212 -2.58 6.15 19.32
N GLU A 213 -1.55 5.35 19.64
CA GLU A 213 -0.23 5.46 18.99
C GLU A 213 -0.31 5.08 17.50
N PHE A 214 -1.04 4.00 17.17
CA PHE A 214 -1.29 3.61 15.78
C PHE A 214 -2.14 4.66 15.04
N LEU A 215 -3.08 5.30 15.73
CA LEU A 215 -3.84 6.42 15.20
C LEU A 215 -2.91 7.61 14.92
N MET A 216 -2.05 8.01 15.87
CA MET A 216 -1.12 9.12 15.70
C MET A 216 -0.19 8.92 14.49
N GLU A 217 0.39 7.72 14.30
CA GLU A 217 1.18 7.39 13.10
C GLU A 217 0.38 7.52 11.80
N ARG A 218 -0.94 7.32 11.87
CA ARG A 218 -1.85 7.37 10.71
C ARG A 218 -2.50 8.74 10.48
N CYS A 219 -2.38 9.68 11.42
CA CYS A 219 -2.98 11.01 11.34
C CYS A 219 -2.10 12.05 10.63
N GLU A 220 -0.83 11.76 10.37
CA GLU A 220 0.11 12.73 9.80
C GLU A 220 0.12 12.71 8.25
N GLY A 221 -0.24 13.83 7.61
CA GLY A 221 0.36 14.22 6.33
C GLY A 221 0.10 13.27 5.14
N ALA A 222 -1.17 12.97 4.84
CA ALA A 222 -1.53 12.15 3.67
C ALA A 222 -1.64 12.99 2.37
N GLU A 223 -1.41 14.29 2.42
CA GLU A 223 -1.35 15.16 1.25
C GLU A 223 -0.27 14.67 0.29
N ASN A 224 -0.61 14.69 -1.00
CA ASN A 224 0.35 14.36 -2.02
C ASN A 224 1.27 15.56 -2.26
N GLU A 225 2.58 15.39 -2.04
CA GLU A 225 3.60 16.40 -2.35
C GLU A 225 3.58 16.83 -3.82
N PHE A 226 3.00 16.00 -4.69
CA PHE A 226 2.84 16.21 -6.12
C PHE A 226 1.42 16.57 -6.55
N ALA A 227 0.56 16.97 -5.63
CA ALA A 227 -0.80 17.36 -5.94
C ALA A 227 -0.80 18.49 -6.99
N ILE A 228 -1.73 18.40 -7.94
CA ILE A 228 -1.93 19.47 -8.92
C ILE A 228 -2.47 20.68 -8.15
N PRO A 229 -1.84 21.87 -8.23
CA PRO A 229 -2.31 23.04 -7.52
C PRO A 229 -3.73 23.41 -7.95
N ASP A 230 -4.60 23.59 -6.96
CA ASP A 230 -5.93 24.15 -7.15
C ASP A 230 -5.83 25.67 -7.30
N LYS A 231 -5.46 26.10 -8.52
CA LYS A 231 -5.32 27.49 -8.93
C LYS A 231 -6.20 27.79 -10.14
N ASP A 232 -6.61 29.04 -10.26
CA ASP A 232 -7.28 29.52 -11.45
C ASP A 232 -6.35 29.44 -12.67
N ARG A 233 -6.92 29.09 -13.83
CA ARG A 233 -6.21 28.92 -15.10
C ARG A 233 -7.01 29.65 -16.20
N PRO A 234 -7.03 30.99 -16.19
CA PRO A 234 -7.89 31.79 -17.08
C PRO A 234 -7.57 31.58 -18.57
N ASN A 235 -6.33 31.21 -18.89
CA ASN A 235 -5.88 30.97 -20.28
C ASN A 235 -6.06 29.51 -20.72
N ALA A 236 -6.67 28.64 -19.92
CA ALA A 236 -6.77 27.21 -20.24
C ALA A 236 -7.47 26.96 -21.59
N GLN A 237 -8.52 27.74 -21.92
CA GLN A 237 -9.22 27.58 -23.19
C GLN A 237 -8.34 27.98 -24.39
N PHE A 238 -7.61 29.09 -24.29
CA PHE A 238 -6.66 29.50 -25.32
C PHE A 238 -5.63 28.39 -25.63
N TRP A 239 -5.03 27.81 -24.60
CA TRP A 239 -4.06 26.73 -24.77
C TRP A 239 -4.69 25.45 -25.35
N ALA A 240 -5.91 25.12 -24.94
CA ALA A 240 -6.66 23.98 -25.46
C ALA A 240 -6.95 24.15 -26.96
N ASP A 241 -7.39 25.34 -27.36
CA ASP A 241 -7.68 25.67 -28.76
C ASP A 241 -6.39 25.68 -29.60
N LEU A 242 -5.30 26.24 -29.07
CA LEU A 242 -4.01 26.24 -29.76
C LEU A 242 -3.47 24.82 -29.99
N LEU A 243 -3.55 23.95 -28.98
CA LEU A 243 -3.17 22.53 -29.12
C LEU A 243 -4.03 21.82 -30.17
N ALA A 244 -5.33 22.09 -30.20
CA ALA A 244 -6.25 21.54 -31.20
C ALA A 244 -5.89 21.99 -32.62
N GLU A 245 -5.61 23.28 -32.83
CA GLU A 245 -5.21 23.84 -34.12
C GLU A 245 -3.87 23.28 -34.60
N VAL A 246 -2.87 23.19 -33.71
CA VAL A 246 -1.59 22.57 -34.02
C VAL A 246 -1.76 21.11 -34.41
N ALA A 247 -2.54 20.34 -33.64
CA ALA A 247 -2.80 18.93 -33.93
C ALA A 247 -3.54 18.75 -35.27
N THR A 248 -4.51 19.61 -35.58
CA THR A 248 -5.27 19.59 -36.84
C THR A 248 -4.34 19.82 -38.03
N ASN A 249 -3.52 20.88 -37.99
CA ASN A 249 -2.61 21.20 -39.08
C ASN A 249 -1.48 20.18 -39.24
N LEU A 250 -0.97 19.60 -38.14
CA LEU A 250 -0.02 18.48 -38.19
C LEU A 250 -0.64 17.25 -38.87
N ASN A 251 -1.92 16.96 -38.61
CA ASN A 251 -2.62 15.86 -39.28
C ASN A 251 -2.80 16.12 -40.78
N ASP A 252 -3.08 17.36 -41.18
CA ASP A 252 -3.16 17.76 -42.58
C ASP A 252 -1.81 17.61 -43.30
N ILE A 253 -0.72 18.07 -42.67
CA ILE A 253 0.65 17.88 -43.19
C ILE A 253 0.95 16.39 -43.36
N ARG A 254 0.60 15.56 -42.38
CA ARG A 254 0.78 14.10 -42.43
C ARG A 254 0.02 13.47 -43.59
N LEU A 255 -1.25 13.85 -43.79
CA LEU A 255 -2.08 13.32 -44.87
C LEU A 255 -1.56 13.78 -46.24
N ALA A 256 -1.19 15.05 -46.38
CA ALA A 256 -0.66 15.62 -47.61
C ALA A 256 0.71 15.06 -48.02
N THR A 257 1.49 14.58 -47.05
CA THR A 257 2.83 14.00 -47.28
C THR A 257 2.84 12.47 -47.32
N LYS A 258 1.67 11.83 -47.27
CA LYS A 258 1.50 10.38 -47.37
C LYS A 258 1.59 9.92 -48.83
N GLY A 259 2.62 9.12 -49.14
CA GLY A 259 2.85 8.56 -50.48
C GLY A 259 4.00 9.23 -51.25
N SER A 260 4.12 8.92 -52.54
CA SER A 260 5.22 9.38 -53.41
C SER A 260 4.96 10.72 -54.11
N LYS A 261 3.72 11.22 -54.11
CA LYS A 261 3.39 12.52 -54.66
C LYS A 261 3.71 13.62 -53.65
N ARG A 262 4.53 14.59 -54.06
CA ARG A 262 4.88 15.77 -53.27
C ARG A 262 3.68 16.71 -53.21
N ALA A 263 3.33 17.19 -52.03
CA ALA A 263 2.24 18.15 -51.86
C ALA A 263 2.51 19.45 -52.65
N ASN A 264 1.48 20.04 -53.24
CA ASN A 264 1.61 21.22 -54.12
C ASN A 264 2.25 22.40 -53.38
N TRP A 265 1.87 22.64 -52.13
CA TRP A 265 2.45 23.69 -51.28
C TRP A 265 3.95 23.48 -50.97
N ALA A 266 4.48 22.26 -51.13
CA ALA A 266 5.89 21.96 -50.87
C ALA A 266 6.80 22.11 -52.11
N SER A 267 6.23 22.51 -53.25
CA SER A 267 6.90 22.52 -54.56
C SER A 267 7.80 23.73 -54.78
N THR A 268 7.38 24.91 -54.32
CA THR A 268 8.09 26.19 -54.47
C THR A 268 8.02 26.98 -53.16
N GLU A 269 8.92 27.94 -52.98
CA GLU A 269 8.91 28.82 -51.80
C GLU A 269 7.66 29.68 -51.74
N ALA A 270 7.20 30.21 -52.89
CA ALA A 270 5.99 31.01 -52.96
C ALA A 270 4.74 30.21 -52.52
N ALA A 271 4.57 28.99 -53.05
CA ALA A 271 3.45 28.12 -52.65
C ALA A 271 3.52 27.66 -51.19
N PHE A 272 4.74 27.57 -50.63
CA PHE A 272 4.93 27.25 -49.22
C PHE A 272 4.51 28.43 -48.34
N ASN A 273 5.00 29.64 -48.63
CA ASN A 273 4.70 30.84 -47.85
C ASN A 273 3.22 31.25 -47.95
N GLU A 274 2.58 30.99 -49.09
CA GLU A 274 1.13 31.18 -49.25
C GLU A 274 0.32 30.21 -48.39
N GLN A 275 0.69 28.93 -48.37
CA GLN A 275 -0.01 27.94 -47.57
C GLN A 275 0.26 28.10 -46.07
N TRP A 276 1.48 28.47 -45.69
CA TRP A 276 1.96 28.51 -44.30
C TRP A 276 2.50 29.90 -43.94
N PRO A 277 1.61 30.90 -43.78
CA PRO A 277 2.03 32.26 -43.44
C PRO A 277 2.61 32.32 -42.01
N ALA A 278 3.45 33.32 -41.77
CA ALA A 278 3.92 33.66 -40.42
C ALA A 278 2.77 34.22 -39.56
N CYS A 279 2.87 34.00 -38.25
CA CYS A 279 1.96 34.55 -37.25
C CYS A 279 2.79 35.05 -36.07
N GLY A 280 2.78 36.38 -35.84
CA GLY A 280 3.65 37.03 -34.87
C GLY A 280 5.14 36.66 -35.05
N ASP A 281 5.73 36.13 -33.99
CA ASP A 281 7.13 35.70 -33.95
C ASP A 281 7.35 34.28 -34.48
N VAL A 282 6.28 33.52 -34.74
CA VAL A 282 6.38 32.19 -35.34
C VAL A 282 6.49 32.32 -36.85
N ARG A 283 7.69 32.06 -37.39
CA ARG A 283 8.03 32.28 -38.80
C ARG A 283 8.40 30.99 -39.52
N PRO A 284 7.47 30.35 -40.23
CA PRO A 284 7.77 29.21 -41.09
C PRO A 284 8.85 29.53 -42.13
N SER A 285 9.76 28.58 -42.35
CA SER A 285 10.87 28.70 -43.31
C SER A 285 10.83 27.55 -44.31
N TYR A 286 10.76 27.90 -45.60
CA TYR A 286 10.83 26.91 -46.68
C TYR A 286 12.22 26.23 -46.74
N THR A 287 13.26 26.95 -46.34
CA THR A 287 14.64 26.43 -46.25
C THR A 287 14.72 25.36 -45.17
N ASP A 288 14.14 25.61 -44.01
CA ASP A 288 14.11 24.67 -42.89
C ASP A 288 13.36 23.41 -43.32
N TRP A 289 12.17 23.56 -43.90
CA TRP A 289 11.39 22.48 -44.47
C TRP A 289 12.19 21.61 -45.47
N LYS A 290 12.97 22.23 -46.36
CA LYS A 290 13.83 21.51 -47.32
C LYS A 290 15.02 20.81 -46.69
N SER A 291 15.68 21.46 -45.74
CA SER A 291 16.86 20.92 -45.04
C SER A 291 16.49 19.76 -44.10
N SER A 292 15.23 19.71 -43.67
CA SER A 292 14.77 18.76 -42.67
C SER A 292 14.56 17.38 -43.26
N ALA A 293 15.55 16.50 -43.10
CA ALA A 293 15.42 15.10 -43.50
C ALA A 293 14.52 14.26 -42.56
N GLN A 294 14.06 14.81 -41.42
CA GLN A 294 13.68 13.99 -40.23
C GLN A 294 12.25 14.18 -39.62
N PRO A 295 11.59 15.34 -39.58
CA PRO A 295 10.35 15.50 -38.81
C PRO A 295 9.07 15.07 -39.54
N VAL A 296 9.07 15.03 -40.88
CA VAL A 296 8.10 14.23 -41.64
C VAL A 296 8.31 12.73 -41.38
N ALA A 297 9.55 12.30 -41.08
CA ALA A 297 9.82 10.91 -40.72
C ALA A 297 9.23 10.58 -39.35
N GLU A 298 9.23 11.47 -38.35
CA GLU A 298 8.50 11.25 -37.08
C GLU A 298 6.98 11.14 -37.30
N LEU A 299 6.39 12.04 -38.08
CA LEU A 299 4.97 11.97 -38.44
C LEU A 299 4.62 10.67 -39.22
N LYS A 300 5.57 10.15 -40.01
CA LYS A 300 5.44 8.90 -40.79
C LYS A 300 5.77 7.63 -40.00
N ALA A 301 6.72 7.68 -39.06
CA ALA A 301 7.19 6.57 -38.24
C ALA A 301 6.10 6.06 -37.29
N ASN A 302 5.11 6.91 -37.01
CA ASN A 302 3.97 6.58 -36.16
C ASN A 302 2.79 5.95 -36.94
N ASN A 303 2.91 5.72 -38.26
CA ASN A 303 1.95 4.89 -39.00
C ASN A 303 2.06 3.43 -38.49
N GLY A 304 1.11 3.02 -37.66
CA GLY A 304 1.08 1.67 -37.08
C GLY A 304 1.19 1.61 -35.56
N ARG A 305 1.15 2.74 -34.83
CA ARG A 305 0.95 2.72 -33.37
C ARG A 305 -0.37 2.05 -33.01
N ARG A 306 -0.34 1.26 -31.92
CA ARG A 306 -1.45 0.40 -31.48
C ARG A 306 -2.70 1.19 -31.07
N ASN A 307 -2.53 2.43 -30.61
CA ASN A 307 -3.61 3.25 -30.05
C ASN A 307 -4.21 4.26 -31.05
N GLY A 308 -3.64 4.39 -32.25
CA GLY A 308 -4.19 5.21 -33.34
C GLY A 308 -3.83 6.70 -33.30
N TRP A 309 -4.60 7.49 -34.04
CA TRP A 309 -4.46 8.95 -34.15
C TRP A 309 -5.38 9.64 -33.13
N ALA A 310 -4.96 10.79 -32.62
CA ALA A 310 -5.78 11.61 -31.72
C ALA A 310 -7.01 12.15 -32.45
N ASP A 311 -8.13 12.23 -31.73
CA ASP A 311 -9.21 13.14 -32.09
C ASP A 311 -8.78 14.57 -31.73
N THR A 312 -8.58 15.40 -32.75
CA THR A 312 -8.06 16.76 -32.58
C THR A 312 -9.05 17.67 -31.85
N GLU A 313 -10.36 17.39 -31.94
CA GLU A 313 -11.37 18.15 -31.20
C GLU A 313 -11.31 17.88 -29.70
N ALA A 314 -10.82 16.71 -29.29
CA ALA A 314 -10.73 16.34 -27.87
C ALA A 314 -9.85 17.31 -27.06
N TYR A 315 -8.87 17.97 -27.69
CA TYR A 315 -8.04 18.99 -27.04
C TYR A 315 -8.87 20.16 -26.50
N ARG A 316 -9.90 20.61 -27.22
CA ARG A 316 -10.74 21.75 -26.82
C ARG A 316 -11.54 21.48 -25.54
N THR A 317 -11.73 20.21 -25.18
CA THR A 317 -12.47 19.79 -23.99
C THR A 317 -11.61 19.67 -22.73
N LEU A 318 -10.28 19.77 -22.87
CA LEU A 318 -9.32 19.57 -21.78
C LEU A 318 -9.48 20.51 -20.57
N PRO A 319 -9.91 21.78 -20.70
CA PRO A 319 -10.14 22.64 -19.54
C PRO A 319 -11.12 22.04 -18.53
N GLY A 320 -12.18 21.37 -19.01
CA GLY A 320 -13.17 20.71 -18.16
C GLY A 320 -12.64 19.45 -17.43
N ALA A 321 -11.48 18.93 -17.83
CA ALA A 321 -10.88 17.74 -17.23
C ALA A 321 -9.95 18.04 -16.03
N ILE A 322 -9.49 19.30 -15.90
CA ILE A 322 -8.51 19.69 -14.87
C ILE A 322 -9.05 19.48 -13.46
N ALA A 323 -10.29 19.87 -13.19
CA ALA A 323 -10.89 19.76 -11.86
C ALA A 323 -10.92 18.30 -11.36
N GLY A 324 -11.20 17.35 -12.25
CA GLY A 324 -11.14 15.92 -11.91
C GLY A 324 -9.72 15.46 -11.59
N ALA A 325 -8.72 15.95 -12.31
CA ALA A 325 -7.32 15.64 -12.03
C ALA A 325 -6.85 16.22 -10.70
N VAL A 326 -7.23 17.47 -10.38
CA VAL A 326 -6.95 18.11 -9.09
C VAL A 326 -7.53 17.27 -7.95
N ALA A 327 -8.82 16.93 -8.04
CA ALA A 327 -9.51 16.15 -7.01
C ALA A 327 -8.80 14.82 -6.71
N HIS A 328 -8.42 14.07 -7.74
CA HIS A 328 -7.77 12.76 -7.60
C HIS A 328 -6.28 12.82 -7.28
N SER A 329 -5.63 13.97 -7.43
CA SER A 329 -4.20 14.16 -7.13
C SER A 329 -3.94 14.57 -5.68
N ARG A 330 -4.96 15.03 -4.95
CA ARG A 330 -4.83 15.69 -3.65
C ARG A 330 -4.17 14.83 -2.58
N TYR A 331 -4.43 13.53 -2.56
CA TYR A 331 -3.95 12.62 -1.53
C TYR A 331 -3.18 11.42 -2.11
N ASP A 332 -2.13 10.98 -1.40
CA ASP A 332 -1.42 9.73 -1.71
C ASP A 332 -2.03 8.57 -0.91
N TRP A 333 -3.02 7.90 -1.50
CA TRP A 333 -3.70 6.73 -0.93
C TRP A 333 -2.76 5.53 -0.73
N SER A 334 -1.54 5.57 -1.31
CA SER A 334 -0.56 4.49 -1.23
C SER A 334 0.28 4.51 0.05
N MET A 335 0.16 5.60 0.81
CA MET A 335 0.81 5.79 2.10
C MET A 335 0.00 5.14 3.24
N GLY A 336 0.62 4.97 4.41
CA GLY A 336 -0.03 4.33 5.57
C GLY A 336 -1.04 5.24 6.28
N GLN A 337 -0.90 6.55 6.09
CA GLN A 337 -1.72 7.58 6.70
C GLN A 337 -3.07 7.71 6.01
N ILE A 338 -4.08 8.16 6.79
CA ILE A 338 -5.47 8.24 6.35
C ILE A 338 -5.67 9.54 5.56
N PRO A 339 -5.97 9.48 4.25
CA PRO A 339 -6.24 10.66 3.43
C PRO A 339 -7.39 11.50 3.99
N GLY A 340 -7.20 12.81 4.15
CA GLY A 340 -8.26 13.74 4.56
C GLY A 340 -8.97 13.37 5.87
N LEU A 341 -8.24 12.88 6.87
CA LEU A 341 -8.83 12.46 8.15
C LEU A 341 -9.58 13.59 8.86
N ASP A 342 -9.12 14.83 8.69
CA ASP A 342 -9.76 16.07 9.13
C ASP A 342 -11.17 16.28 8.53
N VAL A 343 -11.40 15.76 7.32
CA VAL A 343 -12.73 15.77 6.70
C VAL A 343 -13.65 14.78 7.39
N LEU A 344 -13.13 13.63 7.82
CA LEU A 344 -13.92 12.55 8.43
C LEU A 344 -14.21 12.78 9.92
N ALA A 345 -13.22 13.22 10.70
CA ALA A 345 -13.29 13.14 12.15
C ALA A 345 -12.58 14.31 12.82
N ASP A 346 -13.19 14.79 13.90
CA ASP A 346 -12.54 15.70 14.84
C ASP A 346 -11.89 14.89 15.96
N LEU A 347 -10.58 14.70 15.87
CA LEU A 347 -9.84 13.88 16.83
C LEU A 347 -9.66 14.54 18.21
N GLU A 348 -10.03 15.81 18.38
CA GLU A 348 -10.14 16.43 19.70
C GLU A 348 -11.32 15.85 20.50
N ASN A 349 -12.30 15.27 19.80
CA ASN A 349 -13.44 14.58 20.40
C ASN A 349 -13.14 13.09 20.62
N PRO A 350 -13.12 12.58 21.87
CA PRO A 350 -12.81 11.19 22.18
C PRO A 350 -13.75 10.16 21.52
N ALA A 351 -15.00 10.55 21.22
CA ALA A 351 -15.94 9.66 20.54
C ALA A 351 -15.56 9.46 19.06
N TRP A 352 -15.06 10.51 18.41
CA TRP A 352 -14.52 10.43 17.05
C TRP A 352 -13.24 9.60 17.04
N THR A 353 -12.34 9.82 18.00
CA THR A 353 -11.14 8.98 18.18
C THR A 353 -11.50 7.49 18.28
N ALA A 354 -12.45 7.14 19.16
CA ALA A 354 -12.87 5.75 19.35
C ALA A 354 -13.51 5.14 18.08
N LEU A 355 -14.31 5.92 17.34
CA LEU A 355 -14.88 5.48 16.07
C LEU A 355 -13.78 5.22 15.03
N VAL A 356 -12.82 6.14 14.89
CA VAL A 356 -11.71 5.99 13.95
C VAL A 356 -10.82 4.80 14.32
N GLU A 357 -10.51 4.60 15.60
CA GLU A 357 -9.78 3.41 16.09
C GLU A 357 -10.53 2.10 15.73
N HIS A 358 -11.86 2.08 15.86
CA HIS A 358 -12.68 0.93 15.47
C HIS A 358 -12.63 0.64 13.97
N LEU A 359 -12.58 1.68 13.12
CA LEU A 359 -12.43 1.55 11.67
C LEU A 359 -11.04 1.02 11.29
N ILE A 360 -9.99 1.43 12.01
CA ILE A 360 -8.61 1.03 11.72
C ILE A 360 -8.30 -0.41 12.15
N THR A 361 -8.89 -0.88 13.25
CA THR A 361 -8.54 -2.17 13.88
C THR A 361 -9.28 -3.39 13.32
N GLN A 362 -10.11 -3.22 12.27
CA GLN A 362 -10.89 -4.32 11.72
C GLN A 362 -10.03 -5.36 10.95
N ARG A 363 -10.33 -6.65 11.17
CA ARG A 363 -9.65 -7.76 10.48
C ARG A 363 -10.11 -7.88 9.04
N ARG A 364 -9.18 -8.23 8.13
CA ARG A 364 -9.48 -8.48 6.72
C ARG A 364 -10.63 -9.47 6.50
N ALA A 365 -11.78 -8.94 6.11
CA ALA A 365 -12.97 -9.68 5.68
C ALA A 365 -13.63 -8.94 4.51
N THR A 366 -14.48 -9.58 3.72
CA THR A 366 -15.27 -8.89 2.68
C THR A 366 -16.60 -8.35 3.22
N LYS A 367 -17.01 -8.79 4.42
CA LYS A 367 -18.24 -8.40 5.11
C LYS A 367 -17.95 -8.17 6.59
N ALA A 368 -18.64 -7.21 7.19
CA ALA A 368 -18.61 -6.99 8.63
C ALA A 368 -19.27 -8.16 9.39
N THR A 369 -18.83 -8.40 10.62
CA THR A 369 -19.52 -9.32 11.54
C THR A 369 -20.68 -8.60 12.23
N LYS A 370 -21.69 -9.35 12.69
CA LYS A 370 -22.81 -8.74 13.46
C LYS A 370 -22.33 -7.99 14.71
N THR A 371 -21.29 -8.50 15.38
CA THR A 371 -20.68 -7.85 16.54
C THR A 371 -20.07 -6.50 16.17
N TRP A 372 -19.30 -6.46 15.07
CA TRP A 372 -18.71 -5.23 14.56
C TRP A 372 -19.77 -4.18 14.22
N LEU A 373 -20.84 -4.57 13.50
CA LEU A 373 -21.91 -3.63 13.13
C LEU A 373 -22.60 -3.02 14.36
N LYS A 374 -22.81 -3.83 15.41
CA LYS A 374 -23.39 -3.36 16.67
C LYS A 374 -22.46 -2.36 17.37
N GLU A 375 -21.18 -2.71 17.50
CA GLU A 375 -20.18 -1.85 18.13
C GLU A 375 -20.01 -0.52 17.39
N ALA A 376 -19.93 -0.55 16.06
CA ALA A 376 -19.85 0.65 15.23
C ALA A 376 -21.04 1.59 15.45
N LEU A 377 -22.27 1.06 15.49
CA LEU A 377 -23.47 1.87 15.78
C LEU A 377 -23.45 2.46 17.19
N GLU A 378 -23.02 1.70 18.20
CA GLU A 378 -22.88 2.24 19.57
C GLU A 378 -21.86 3.39 19.62
N LEU A 379 -20.76 3.30 18.87
CA LEU A 379 -19.75 4.36 18.78
C LEU A 379 -20.27 5.61 18.05
N CYS A 380 -21.24 5.47 17.14
CA CYS A 380 -21.83 6.60 16.43
C CYS A 380 -22.87 7.36 17.26
N LYS A 381 -23.55 6.70 18.22
CA LYS A 381 -24.58 7.34 19.06
C LYS A 381 -24.13 8.63 19.77
N PRO A 382 -22.97 8.69 20.45
CA PRO A 382 -22.52 9.91 21.11
C PRO A 382 -22.17 11.05 20.14
N LEU A 383 -21.90 10.74 18.87
CA LEU A 383 -21.60 11.72 17.81
C LEU A 383 -22.85 12.23 17.09
N GLY A 384 -23.92 11.43 17.12
CA GLY A 384 -25.11 11.63 16.29
C GLY A 384 -24.94 10.95 14.92
N LEU A 385 -25.92 10.13 14.52
CA LEU A 385 -25.85 9.38 13.26
C LEU A 385 -25.82 10.29 12.02
N GLU A 386 -26.52 11.43 12.06
CA GLU A 386 -26.55 12.40 10.96
C GLU A 386 -25.18 13.05 10.76
N THR A 387 -24.51 13.45 11.86
CA THR A 387 -23.15 14.00 11.83
C THR A 387 -22.16 12.99 11.26
N VAL A 388 -22.25 11.73 11.70
CA VAL A 388 -21.38 10.66 11.20
C VAL A 388 -21.64 10.40 9.73
N GLU A 389 -22.91 10.34 9.32
CA GLU A 389 -23.32 10.16 7.94
C GLU A 389 -22.74 11.24 7.02
N GLU A 390 -22.90 12.51 7.38
CA GLU A 390 -22.39 13.64 6.58
C GLU A 390 -20.87 13.53 6.39
N LYS A 391 -20.13 13.42 7.49
CA LYS A 391 -18.66 13.34 7.48
C LYS A 391 -18.14 12.12 6.73
N LEU A 392 -18.79 10.98 6.88
CA LEU A 392 -18.41 9.73 6.24
C LEU A 392 -18.59 9.80 4.72
N HIS A 393 -19.69 10.41 4.26
CA HIS A 393 -19.93 10.62 2.85
C HIS A 393 -18.97 11.63 2.23
N ASP A 394 -18.70 12.74 2.93
CA ASP A 394 -17.74 13.75 2.47
C ASP A 394 -16.33 13.16 2.36
N TRP A 395 -15.93 12.33 3.32
CA TRP A 395 -14.66 11.63 3.29
C TRP A 395 -14.56 10.60 2.16
N LEU A 396 -15.60 9.78 1.95
CA LEU A 396 -15.61 8.84 0.82
C LEU A 396 -15.60 9.56 -0.53
N ALA A 397 -16.22 10.73 -0.63
CA ALA A 397 -16.14 11.55 -1.84
C ALA A 397 -14.70 11.94 -2.21
N LEU A 398 -13.78 12.08 -1.25
CA LEU A 398 -12.35 12.29 -1.55
C LEU A 398 -11.73 11.11 -2.31
N PHE A 399 -12.27 9.90 -2.15
CA PHE A 399 -11.81 8.69 -2.83
C PHE A 399 -12.47 8.50 -4.20
N HIS A 400 -13.76 8.79 -4.30
CA HIS A 400 -14.59 8.39 -5.43
C HIS A 400 -15.25 9.54 -6.19
N SER A 401 -15.02 10.81 -5.85
CA SER A 401 -15.65 11.95 -6.52
C SER A 401 -14.61 12.85 -7.18
N PRO A 402 -14.68 13.07 -8.51
CA PRO A 402 -15.64 12.48 -9.44
C PRO A 402 -15.43 10.96 -9.62
N ALA A 403 -16.51 10.21 -9.83
CA ALA A 403 -16.41 8.75 -9.97
C ALA A 403 -15.65 8.34 -11.22
N LEU A 404 -14.77 7.37 -11.05
CA LEU A 404 -13.91 6.92 -12.14
C LEU A 404 -14.49 5.66 -12.78
N GLY A 405 -15.07 5.84 -13.96
CA GLY A 405 -15.15 4.80 -14.99
C GLY A 405 -14.02 4.96 -16.00
N ARG A 406 -13.95 4.08 -17.00
CA ARG A 406 -12.92 4.14 -18.05
C ARG A 406 -12.81 5.52 -18.73
N ALA A 407 -13.94 6.13 -19.11
CA ALA A 407 -13.97 7.44 -19.76
C ALA A 407 -13.49 8.56 -18.82
N ASN A 408 -13.99 8.59 -17.59
CA ASN A 408 -13.62 9.60 -16.59
C ASN A 408 -12.14 9.47 -16.19
N TYR A 409 -11.61 8.25 -16.10
CA TYR A 409 -10.19 8.03 -15.85
C TYR A 409 -9.31 8.54 -17.00
N THR A 410 -9.71 8.29 -18.25
CA THR A 410 -9.04 8.89 -19.42
C THR A 410 -9.08 10.42 -19.34
N SER A 411 -10.24 11.00 -19.01
CA SER A 411 -10.39 12.45 -18.82
C SER A 411 -9.45 12.98 -17.73
N VAL A 412 -9.41 12.33 -16.58
CA VAL A 412 -8.54 12.69 -15.44
C VAL A 412 -7.05 12.63 -15.82
N ILE A 413 -6.60 11.59 -16.55
CA ILE A 413 -5.22 11.55 -17.06
C ILE A 413 -4.95 12.71 -18.04
N ASN A 414 -5.90 12.98 -18.93
CA ASN A 414 -5.78 14.10 -19.86
C ASN A 414 -5.72 15.44 -19.12
N GLY A 415 -6.50 15.61 -18.06
CA GLY A 415 -6.48 16.79 -17.18
C GLY A 415 -5.14 16.97 -16.46
N ASP A 416 -4.54 15.90 -15.93
CA ASP A 416 -3.21 15.92 -15.28
C ASP A 416 -2.12 16.37 -16.26
N ARG A 417 -2.08 15.77 -17.45
CA ARG A 417 -1.13 16.18 -18.49
C ARG A 417 -1.39 17.60 -18.99
N PHE A 418 -2.65 18.00 -19.10
CA PHE A 418 -3.00 19.32 -19.58
C PHE A 418 -2.63 20.41 -18.57
N ALA A 419 -2.89 20.20 -17.28
CA ALA A 419 -2.45 21.11 -16.23
C ALA A 419 -0.93 21.33 -16.27
N TYR A 420 -0.16 20.24 -16.36
CA TYR A 420 1.29 20.30 -16.52
C TYR A 420 1.71 21.00 -17.83
N THR A 421 0.99 20.76 -18.92
CA THR A 421 1.25 21.38 -20.22
C THR A 421 1.01 22.88 -20.21
N ILE A 422 -0.07 23.35 -19.58
CA ILE A 422 -0.34 24.78 -19.39
C ILE A 422 0.80 25.43 -18.62
N ASP A 423 1.23 24.84 -17.51
CA ASP A 423 2.29 25.44 -16.68
C ASP A 423 3.59 25.64 -17.49
N LEU A 424 3.96 24.68 -18.35
CA LEU A 424 5.11 24.80 -19.25
C LEU A 424 4.92 25.86 -20.36
N LEU A 425 3.71 25.97 -20.88
CA LEU A 425 3.38 26.92 -21.95
C LEU A 425 3.28 28.34 -21.42
N GLU A 426 2.70 28.55 -20.24
CA GLU A 426 2.66 29.86 -19.58
C GLU A 426 4.05 30.33 -19.16
N GLU A 427 4.94 29.41 -18.75
CA GLU A 427 6.33 29.76 -18.44
C GLU A 427 7.12 30.21 -19.69
N ALA A 428 6.90 29.55 -20.83
CA ALA A 428 7.65 29.84 -22.05
C ALA A 428 7.04 30.95 -22.93
N HIS A 429 5.70 31.06 -22.94
CA HIS A 429 4.89 31.81 -23.91
C HIS A 429 3.71 32.53 -23.22
N GLY A 430 3.92 33.03 -21.99
CA GLY A 430 2.86 33.59 -21.16
C GLY A 430 2.17 34.85 -21.71
N ASP A 431 2.75 35.50 -22.73
CA ASP A 431 2.23 36.66 -23.45
C ASP A 431 1.33 36.30 -24.64
N TRP A 432 1.40 35.06 -25.13
CA TRP A 432 0.63 34.62 -26.29
C TRP A 432 -0.88 34.65 -26.09
N PRO A 433 -1.46 34.30 -24.93
CA PRO A 433 -2.89 34.40 -24.72
C PRO A 433 -3.43 35.82 -24.96
N GLN A 434 -2.67 36.86 -24.63
CA GLN A 434 -3.06 38.25 -24.88
C GLN A 434 -2.71 38.71 -26.30
N GLY A 435 -1.56 38.30 -26.82
CA GLY A 435 -1.07 38.72 -28.14
C GLY A 435 -1.80 38.06 -29.32
N HIS A 436 -2.32 36.84 -29.13
CA HIS A 436 -2.80 35.97 -30.21
C HIS A 436 -4.24 35.45 -30.01
N ALA A 437 -5.01 36.02 -29.08
CA ALA A 437 -6.36 35.57 -28.76
C ALA A 437 -7.27 35.43 -29.99
N ASP A 438 -7.20 36.38 -30.92
CA ASP A 438 -8.03 36.42 -32.12
C ASP A 438 -7.42 35.69 -33.34
N GLU A 439 -6.21 35.12 -33.19
CA GLU A 439 -5.47 34.49 -34.29
C GLU A 439 -4.94 33.08 -33.95
N VAL A 440 -5.57 32.40 -32.98
CA VAL A 440 -5.21 31.03 -32.55
C VAL A 440 -5.08 30.07 -33.73
N ALA A 441 -5.98 30.12 -34.71
CA ALA A 441 -5.93 29.27 -35.90
C ALA A 441 -4.70 29.57 -36.78
N ALA A 442 -4.36 30.84 -36.99
CA ALA A 442 -3.18 31.24 -37.75
C ALA A 442 -1.89 30.86 -37.01
N LEU A 443 -1.86 31.08 -35.70
CA LEU A 443 -0.74 30.70 -34.84
C LEU A 443 -0.52 29.19 -34.83
N GLY A 444 -1.57 28.40 -34.62
CA GLY A 444 -1.50 26.94 -34.63
C GLY A 444 -1.02 26.38 -35.97
N LYS A 445 -1.46 26.99 -37.08
CA LYS A 445 -0.99 26.66 -38.44
C LYS A 445 0.51 26.94 -38.63
N ALA A 446 1.00 28.09 -38.18
CA ALA A 446 2.41 28.45 -38.26
C ALA A 446 3.29 27.53 -37.39
N ILE A 447 2.86 27.23 -36.17
CA ILE A 447 3.56 26.31 -35.25
C ILE A 447 3.65 24.90 -35.85
N ALA A 448 2.54 24.37 -36.38
CA ALA A 448 2.49 23.02 -36.91
C ALA A 448 3.55 22.77 -37.99
N ILE A 449 3.72 23.70 -38.94
CA ILE A 449 4.72 23.54 -39.99
C ILE A 449 6.15 23.75 -39.48
N CYS A 450 6.39 24.64 -38.51
CA CYS A 450 7.72 24.84 -37.91
C CYS A 450 8.18 23.55 -37.22
N VAL A 451 7.30 22.99 -36.37
CA VAL A 451 7.51 21.73 -35.65
C VAL A 451 7.68 20.55 -36.63
N ALA A 452 6.84 20.46 -37.67
CA ALA A 452 6.96 19.44 -38.72
C ALA A 452 8.18 19.61 -39.63
N SER A 453 8.81 20.80 -39.63
CA SER A 453 10.09 21.10 -40.30
C SER A 453 11.28 20.95 -39.37
N GLY A 454 11.08 20.64 -38.08
CA GLY A 454 12.16 20.49 -37.11
C GLY A 454 12.78 21.81 -36.65
N SER A 455 12.24 22.94 -37.12
CA SER A 455 12.58 24.28 -36.65
C SER A 455 11.79 24.54 -35.37
N ARG A 456 12.44 24.34 -34.23
CA ARG A 456 11.84 24.48 -32.89
C ARG A 456 12.33 25.74 -32.16
N ASP A 457 13.02 26.63 -32.87
CA ASP A 457 13.57 27.84 -32.27
C ASP A 457 12.43 28.68 -31.70
N GLY A 458 12.49 28.94 -30.39
CA GLY A 458 11.47 29.68 -29.67
C GLY A 458 10.12 28.95 -29.52
N ILE A 459 9.98 27.66 -29.85
CA ILE A 459 8.74 26.90 -29.64
C ILE A 459 8.93 25.91 -28.48
N ASN A 460 8.02 25.94 -27.50
CA ASN A 460 8.10 25.03 -26.36
C ASN A 460 7.86 23.57 -26.82
N TYR A 461 8.60 22.63 -26.24
CA TYR A 461 8.54 21.21 -26.62
C TYR A 461 7.17 20.55 -26.40
N ALA A 462 6.28 21.14 -25.61
CA ALA A 462 4.90 20.72 -25.48
C ALA A 462 4.14 20.77 -26.82
N LEU A 463 4.48 21.73 -27.68
CA LEU A 463 4.00 21.85 -29.05
C LEU A 463 4.85 20.96 -29.97
N SER A 464 4.51 19.67 -30.03
CA SER A 464 5.31 18.65 -30.74
C SER A 464 4.52 17.90 -31.80
N THR A 465 5.25 17.20 -32.69
CA THR A 465 4.70 16.28 -33.70
C THR A 465 3.86 15.16 -33.08
N ASN A 466 3.99 14.89 -31.78
CA ASN A 466 3.21 13.84 -31.12
C ASN A 466 1.75 14.23 -30.85
N LEU A 467 1.36 15.51 -30.95
CA LEU A 467 -0.01 15.95 -30.67
C LEU A 467 -1.06 15.29 -31.59
N VAL A 468 -0.66 14.76 -32.76
CA VAL A 468 -1.56 13.97 -33.63
C VAL A 468 -1.77 12.53 -33.15
N LEU A 469 -1.09 12.10 -32.09
CA LEU A 469 -1.11 10.73 -31.60
C LEU A 469 -1.91 10.62 -30.32
N THR A 470 -2.50 9.44 -30.11
CA THR A 470 -2.82 8.99 -28.76
C THR A 470 -1.55 8.47 -28.09
N ASP A 471 -1.46 8.62 -26.76
CA ASP A 471 -0.38 8.04 -25.98
C ASP A 471 -0.48 6.51 -26.00
N ASP A 472 0.66 5.83 -26.04
CA ASP A 472 0.76 4.37 -25.85
C ASP A 472 0.53 3.97 -24.38
N HIS A 473 -0.41 4.65 -23.72
CA HIS A 473 -0.87 4.26 -22.41
C HIS A 473 -1.48 2.86 -22.54
N SER A 474 -0.86 1.89 -21.88
CA SER A 474 -1.28 0.49 -21.94
C SER A 474 -2.26 0.19 -20.83
N TYR A 475 -3.51 -0.06 -21.21
CA TYR A 475 -4.54 -0.62 -20.35
C TYR A 475 -4.16 -2.09 -20.03
N LYS A 476 -3.89 -2.44 -18.76
CA LYS A 476 -3.60 -3.82 -18.31
C LYS A 476 -2.34 -4.49 -18.90
N ASN A 477 -1.43 -3.75 -19.53
CA ASN A 477 -0.36 -4.34 -20.37
C ASN A 477 -0.91 -5.30 -21.46
N LYS A 478 -2.21 -5.22 -21.78
CA LYS A 478 -2.91 -6.16 -22.66
C LYS A 478 -3.78 -5.47 -23.72
N THR A 479 -4.33 -4.30 -23.42
CA THR A 479 -5.21 -3.54 -24.31
C THR A 479 -4.70 -2.11 -24.49
N ALA A 480 -4.91 -1.55 -25.68
CA ALA A 480 -4.72 -0.13 -25.95
C ALA A 480 -5.67 0.70 -25.06
N THR A 481 -5.16 1.69 -24.31
CA THR A 481 -6.07 2.73 -23.79
C THR A 481 -6.46 3.63 -24.95
N THR A 482 -7.75 3.82 -25.14
CA THR A 482 -8.30 4.71 -26.17
C THR A 482 -8.52 6.10 -25.58
N GLY A 483 -8.08 7.15 -26.28
CA GLY A 483 -8.46 8.54 -25.98
C GLY A 483 -7.54 9.32 -25.04
N VAL A 484 -6.41 8.75 -24.57
CA VAL A 484 -5.38 9.55 -23.87
C VAL A 484 -4.57 10.31 -24.91
N LEU A 485 -4.57 11.64 -24.84
CA LEU A 485 -3.85 12.50 -25.77
C LEU A 485 -2.35 12.53 -25.44
N HIS A 486 -1.50 12.61 -26.47
CA HIS A 486 -0.06 12.54 -26.31
C HIS A 486 0.59 13.89 -25.95
N MET A 487 0.27 14.38 -24.76
CA MET A 487 0.89 15.54 -24.13
C MET A 487 2.10 15.14 -23.25
N PRO A 488 3.00 16.10 -22.92
CA PRO A 488 4.07 15.89 -21.94
C PRO A 488 3.58 15.21 -20.66
N LYS A 489 4.35 14.24 -20.19
CA LYS A 489 4.08 13.56 -18.91
C LYS A 489 4.74 14.37 -17.78
N PRO A 490 4.03 14.66 -16.68
CA PRO A 490 4.65 15.29 -15.53
C PRO A 490 5.81 14.43 -14.98
N SER A 491 6.91 15.08 -14.63
CA SER A 491 8.05 14.44 -13.96
C SER A 491 7.99 14.77 -12.48
N TYR A 492 7.59 13.79 -11.67
CA TYR A 492 7.50 13.95 -10.22
C TYR A 492 8.90 13.78 -9.60
N LYS A 493 9.47 14.86 -9.07
CA LYS A 493 10.78 14.88 -8.41
C LYS A 493 10.58 15.26 -6.95
N HIS A 494 11.04 14.40 -6.05
CA HIS A 494 11.03 14.70 -4.62
C HIS A 494 11.79 16.00 -4.32
N ALA A 495 11.46 16.62 -3.18
CA ALA A 495 12.14 17.85 -2.73
C ALA A 495 13.66 17.70 -2.58
N ASP A 496 14.17 16.49 -2.38
CA ASP A 496 15.60 16.15 -2.32
C ASP A 496 16.27 15.98 -3.70
N GLY A 497 15.53 16.24 -4.79
CA GLY A 497 16.01 16.17 -6.17
C GLY A 497 15.96 14.77 -6.79
N ARG A 498 15.54 13.73 -6.05
CA ARG A 498 15.41 12.38 -6.60
C ARG A 498 14.19 12.28 -7.51
N THR A 499 14.40 11.77 -8.72
CA THR A 499 13.30 11.47 -9.63
C THR A 499 12.50 10.28 -9.11
N ALA A 500 11.20 10.45 -8.98
CA ALA A 500 10.27 9.39 -8.64
C ALA A 500 9.64 8.84 -9.93
N TYR A 501 9.64 7.51 -10.11
CA TYR A 501 8.83 6.87 -11.16
C TYR A 501 7.34 6.79 -10.73
N LYS A 502 6.79 7.90 -10.22
CA LYS A 502 5.39 8.01 -9.79
C LYS A 502 4.53 8.60 -10.91
N SER A 503 3.22 8.42 -10.80
CA SER A 503 2.19 8.95 -11.71
C SER A 503 0.93 9.22 -10.90
N LEU A 504 -0.05 9.95 -11.45
CA LEU A 504 -1.37 10.07 -10.80
C LEU A 504 -1.94 8.70 -10.37
N SER A 505 -1.81 7.72 -11.25
CA SER A 505 -2.22 6.34 -10.99
C SER A 505 -1.42 5.61 -9.90
N SER A 506 -0.27 6.14 -9.49
CA SER A 506 0.52 5.64 -8.35
C SER A 506 -0.05 6.12 -7.02
N PHE A 507 -0.49 7.38 -6.94
CA PHE A 507 -1.06 7.98 -5.72
C PHE A 507 -2.45 7.46 -5.40
N MET A 508 -3.23 7.09 -6.44
CA MET A 508 -4.55 6.47 -6.27
C MET A 508 -4.50 5.01 -5.77
N ARG A 509 -3.30 4.39 -5.68
CA ARG A 509 -3.17 3.00 -5.23
C ARG A 509 -3.40 2.95 -3.74
N LEU A 510 -4.19 1.99 -3.27
CA LEU A 510 -4.42 1.82 -1.83
C LEU A 510 -3.29 1.06 -1.15
N SER A 511 -2.78 1.62 -0.07
CA SER A 511 -1.99 0.87 0.93
C SER A 511 -2.83 -0.24 1.57
N VAL A 512 -2.18 -1.11 2.33
CA VAL A 512 -2.89 -2.12 3.12
C VAL A 512 -3.76 -1.45 4.17
N GLU A 513 -3.20 -0.44 4.80
CA GLU A 513 -3.72 0.30 5.93
C GLU A 513 -4.96 1.11 5.47
N ASN A 514 -4.90 1.73 4.30
CA ASN A 514 -6.02 2.48 3.72
C ASN A 514 -7.09 1.56 3.13
N GLU A 515 -6.74 0.39 2.57
CA GLU A 515 -7.74 -0.61 2.19
C GLU A 515 -8.58 -1.06 3.39
N GLU A 516 -7.92 -1.33 4.52
CA GLU A 516 -8.60 -1.74 5.74
C GLU A 516 -9.54 -0.64 6.26
N PHE A 517 -9.11 0.61 6.20
CA PHE A 517 -9.91 1.75 6.65
C PHE A 517 -11.11 2.04 5.74
N VAL A 518 -10.89 2.15 4.42
CA VAL A 518 -11.96 2.38 3.42
C VAL A 518 -13.02 1.28 3.52
N ARG A 519 -12.61 0.02 3.72
CA ARG A 519 -13.57 -1.07 3.87
C ARG A 519 -14.47 -0.90 5.10
N GLY A 520 -13.90 -0.51 6.24
CA GLY A 520 -14.68 -0.20 7.45
C GLY A 520 -15.68 0.92 7.20
N ALA A 521 -15.24 1.99 6.52
CA ALA A 521 -16.10 3.10 6.12
C ALA A 521 -17.27 2.65 5.24
N LEU A 522 -17.06 1.77 4.26
CA LEU A 522 -18.14 1.24 3.40
C LEU A 522 -19.18 0.45 4.20
N TRP A 523 -18.75 -0.37 5.17
CA TRP A 523 -19.69 -1.08 6.03
C TRP A 523 -20.49 -0.14 6.92
N LEU A 524 -19.85 0.92 7.42
CA LEU A 524 -20.49 1.93 8.24
C LEU A 524 -21.53 2.73 7.45
N VAL A 525 -21.22 3.13 6.20
CA VAL A 525 -22.16 3.85 5.32
C VAL A 525 -23.49 3.11 5.18
N ALA A 526 -23.45 1.79 5.02
CA ALA A 526 -24.66 0.98 4.88
C ALA A 526 -25.55 0.94 6.13
N LEU A 527 -25.04 1.42 7.28
CA LEU A 527 -25.78 1.56 8.53
C LEU A 527 -26.34 2.96 8.75
N MET A 528 -26.02 3.92 7.89
CA MET A 528 -26.44 5.31 8.03
C MET A 528 -27.92 5.49 7.64
N PRO A 529 -28.63 6.49 8.20
CA PRO A 529 -30.07 6.66 8.01
C PRO A 529 -30.51 6.91 6.57
N ASN A 530 -29.76 7.68 5.78
CA ASN A 530 -30.07 8.01 4.40
C ASN A 530 -29.59 6.90 3.45
N ARG A 531 -30.45 5.90 3.32
CA ARG A 531 -30.24 4.75 2.45
C ARG A 531 -29.88 5.10 1.00
N ALA A 532 -30.52 6.11 0.41
CA ALA A 532 -30.25 6.49 -0.99
C ALA A 532 -28.82 7.03 -1.16
N ARG A 533 -28.38 7.89 -0.22
CA ARG A 533 -27.00 8.41 -0.19
C ARG A 533 -25.99 7.29 0.04
N ALA A 534 -26.32 6.32 0.90
CA ALA A 534 -25.50 5.13 1.13
C ALA A 534 -25.32 4.28 -0.14
N ILE A 535 -26.42 4.00 -0.87
CA ILE A 535 -26.40 3.26 -2.13
C ILE A 535 -25.52 3.96 -3.17
N GLU A 536 -25.68 5.28 -3.32
CA GLU A 536 -24.90 6.08 -4.25
C GLU A 536 -23.40 6.04 -3.91
N ALA A 537 -23.02 6.26 -2.65
CA ALA A 537 -21.61 6.23 -2.25
C ALA A 537 -20.97 4.84 -2.48
N LEU A 538 -21.70 3.75 -2.20
CA LEU A 538 -21.24 2.39 -2.49
C LEU A 538 -21.06 2.15 -3.99
N GLU A 539 -21.99 2.63 -4.82
CA GLU A 539 -21.89 2.54 -6.28
C GLU A 539 -20.68 3.31 -6.82
N LEU A 540 -20.51 4.57 -6.44
CA LEU A 540 -19.42 5.42 -6.89
C LEU A 540 -18.06 4.89 -6.43
N THR A 541 -17.98 4.39 -5.19
CA THR A 541 -16.78 3.74 -4.65
C THR A 541 -16.47 2.46 -5.41
N ALA A 542 -17.47 1.61 -5.66
CA ALA A 542 -17.29 0.36 -6.41
C ALA A 542 -16.75 0.63 -7.81
N LEU A 543 -17.34 1.60 -8.52
CA LEU A 543 -16.93 1.99 -9.86
C LEU A 543 -15.48 2.52 -9.86
N SER A 544 -15.17 3.46 -8.98
CA SER A 544 -13.82 4.06 -8.90
C SER A 544 -12.76 3.03 -8.52
N ALA A 545 -13.02 2.21 -7.50
CA ALA A 545 -12.12 1.14 -7.08
C ALA A 545 -11.93 0.06 -8.16
N ALA A 546 -12.98 -0.25 -8.94
CA ALA A 546 -12.89 -1.18 -10.06
C ALA A 546 -12.05 -0.62 -11.23
N THR A 547 -11.97 0.70 -11.37
CA THR A 547 -11.12 1.37 -12.35
C THR A 547 -9.65 1.40 -11.92
N TYR A 548 -9.36 1.47 -10.62
CA TYR A 548 -7.99 1.40 -10.06
C TYR A 548 -7.31 0.02 -10.16
N LEU A 549 -8.05 -1.04 -10.48
CA LEU A 549 -7.54 -2.42 -10.68
C LEU A 549 -6.48 -2.58 -11.78
N TRP A 550 -6.11 -1.50 -12.44
CA TRP A 550 -5.43 -1.52 -13.73
C TRP A 550 -3.93 -1.20 -13.65
N THR A 551 -3.38 -0.91 -12.45
CA THR A 551 -1.95 -0.65 -12.21
C THR A 551 -1.21 -1.81 -11.53
N GLY A 552 -0.83 -2.85 -12.29
CA GLY A 552 0.18 -3.85 -11.86
C GLY A 552 -0.24 -4.84 -10.74
N GLU A 553 0.75 -5.55 -10.17
CA GLU A 553 0.54 -6.60 -9.13
C GLU A 553 -0.12 -6.07 -7.84
N ASP A 554 -0.05 -4.77 -7.58
CA ASP A 554 -0.63 -4.12 -6.41
C ASP A 554 -2.13 -3.78 -6.60
N ALA A 555 -2.70 -4.03 -7.78
CA ALA A 555 -4.13 -3.95 -8.09
C ALA A 555 -5.03 -4.83 -7.19
N MET A 556 -4.47 -5.75 -6.39
CA MET A 556 -5.26 -6.59 -5.48
C MET A 556 -6.05 -5.79 -4.44
N ARG A 557 -5.63 -4.58 -4.03
CA ARG A 557 -6.29 -3.83 -2.95
C ARG A 557 -7.54 -3.09 -3.40
N SER A 558 -7.48 -2.36 -4.50
CA SER A 558 -8.68 -1.75 -5.09
C SER A 558 -9.72 -2.79 -5.50
N LYS A 559 -9.28 -4.01 -5.84
CA LYS A 559 -10.18 -5.16 -6.05
C LYS A 559 -11.00 -5.47 -4.80
N ILE A 560 -10.35 -5.46 -3.64
CA ILE A 560 -10.98 -5.80 -2.36
C ILE A 560 -12.00 -4.73 -2.03
N ILE A 561 -11.66 -3.44 -2.20
CA ILE A 561 -12.60 -2.34 -2.00
C ILE A 561 -13.80 -2.43 -2.95
N ALA A 562 -13.57 -2.64 -4.25
CA ALA A 562 -14.67 -2.78 -5.21
C ALA A 562 -15.61 -3.94 -4.83
N ASN A 563 -15.06 -5.09 -4.46
CA ASN A 563 -15.87 -6.23 -4.02
C ASN A 563 -16.53 -5.99 -2.65
N ALA A 564 -15.90 -5.26 -1.73
CA ALA A 564 -16.50 -4.92 -0.45
C ALA A 564 -17.68 -3.96 -0.62
N ALA A 565 -17.54 -2.93 -1.47
CA ALA A 565 -18.61 -2.01 -1.81
C ALA A 565 -19.79 -2.74 -2.45
N ILE A 566 -19.54 -3.60 -3.45
CA ILE A 566 -20.57 -4.41 -4.12
C ILE A 566 -21.24 -5.39 -3.15
N ALA A 567 -20.46 -6.09 -2.33
CA ALA A 567 -21.00 -7.04 -1.36
C ALA A 567 -21.86 -6.35 -0.29
N THR A 568 -21.48 -5.12 0.09
CA THR A 568 -22.22 -4.30 1.03
C THR A 568 -23.52 -3.80 0.39
N LEU A 569 -23.44 -3.27 -0.83
CA LEU A 569 -24.60 -2.84 -1.62
C LEU A 569 -25.63 -3.97 -1.79
N ILE A 570 -25.20 -5.16 -2.22
CA ILE A 570 -26.09 -6.33 -2.35
C ILE A 570 -26.65 -6.76 -0.98
N ALA A 571 -25.85 -6.68 0.08
CA ALA A 571 -26.30 -7.07 1.42
C ALA A 571 -27.33 -6.10 2.02
N MET A 572 -27.41 -4.86 1.53
CA MET A 572 -28.47 -3.92 1.94
C MET A 572 -29.86 -4.39 1.53
N GLY A 573 -29.98 -5.21 0.46
CA GLY A 573 -31.21 -5.85 -0.04
C GLY A 573 -32.32 -4.88 -0.45
N GLY A 574 -33.35 -5.32 -1.17
CA GLY A 574 -34.50 -4.48 -1.57
C GLY A 574 -34.39 -3.87 -2.97
N ASP A 575 -35.54 -3.51 -3.54
CA ASP A 575 -35.73 -3.19 -4.96
C ASP A 575 -34.92 -1.97 -5.46
N ASP A 576 -34.50 -1.09 -4.56
CA ASP A 576 -33.69 0.10 -4.87
C ASP A 576 -32.21 -0.23 -5.16
N VAL A 577 -31.78 -1.46 -4.90
CA VAL A 577 -30.40 -1.94 -5.14
C VAL A 577 -30.18 -2.41 -6.58
N ASP A 578 -31.21 -2.89 -7.27
CA ASP A 578 -31.06 -3.56 -8.57
C ASP A 578 -30.64 -2.60 -9.69
N ALA A 579 -31.15 -1.37 -9.66
CA ALA A 579 -30.79 -0.35 -10.64
C ALA A 579 -29.29 0.03 -10.56
N PRO A 580 -28.72 0.36 -9.38
CA PRO A 580 -27.27 0.48 -9.17
C PRO A 580 -26.47 -0.75 -9.60
N VAL A 581 -26.91 -1.96 -9.22
CA VAL A 581 -26.22 -3.22 -9.59
C VAL A 581 -26.18 -3.42 -11.11
N LEU A 582 -27.27 -3.10 -11.80
CA LEU A 582 -27.36 -3.15 -13.26
C LEU A 582 -26.46 -2.11 -13.93
N ARG A 583 -26.34 -0.89 -13.39
CA ARG A 583 -25.40 0.11 -13.90
C ARG A 583 -23.96 -0.35 -13.72
N LEU A 584 -23.60 -0.82 -12.53
CA LEU A 584 -22.26 -1.35 -12.25
C LEU A 584 -21.92 -2.55 -13.14
N SER A 585 -22.87 -3.46 -13.40
CA SER A 585 -22.59 -4.64 -14.23
C SER A 585 -22.25 -4.29 -15.67
N LYS A 586 -22.74 -3.16 -16.17
CA LYS A 586 -22.41 -2.62 -17.51
C LYS A 586 -21.08 -1.87 -17.53
N LEU A 587 -20.74 -1.16 -16.46
CA LEU A 587 -19.56 -0.29 -16.39
C LEU A 587 -18.30 -1.01 -15.89
N VAL A 588 -18.44 -2.02 -15.03
CA VAL A 588 -17.30 -2.76 -14.47
C VAL A 588 -16.82 -3.82 -15.45
N GLU A 589 -15.69 -3.55 -16.09
CA GLU A 589 -15.08 -4.46 -17.08
C GLU A 589 -14.35 -5.67 -16.44
N HIS A 590 -13.98 -5.59 -15.16
CA HIS A 590 -13.17 -6.63 -14.51
C HIS A 590 -14.03 -7.82 -14.07
N ARG A 591 -13.96 -8.95 -14.81
CA ARG A 591 -14.78 -10.16 -14.57
C ARG A 591 -14.93 -10.60 -13.11
N THR A 592 -13.87 -10.58 -12.31
CA THR A 592 -13.97 -11.04 -10.91
C THR A 592 -14.65 -10.06 -9.96
N VAL A 593 -14.82 -8.79 -10.38
CA VAL A 593 -15.63 -7.78 -9.67
C VAL A 593 -17.05 -7.74 -10.26
N GLN A 594 -17.16 -7.96 -11.58
CA GLN A 594 -18.44 -8.03 -12.28
C GLN A 594 -19.26 -9.28 -11.93
N ALA A 595 -18.61 -10.42 -11.69
CA ALA A 595 -19.29 -11.70 -11.47
C ALA A 595 -20.30 -11.70 -10.31
N PRO A 596 -20.01 -11.13 -9.12
CA PRO A 596 -21.01 -10.97 -8.06
C PRO A 596 -22.26 -10.19 -8.50
N LEU A 597 -22.11 -9.12 -9.31
CA LEU A 597 -23.22 -8.32 -9.82
C LEU A 597 -24.11 -9.15 -10.74
N LEU A 598 -23.51 -9.86 -11.71
CA LEU A 598 -24.24 -10.73 -12.62
C LEU A 598 -24.92 -11.89 -11.88
N LYS A 599 -24.29 -12.43 -10.84
CA LYS A 599 -24.88 -13.48 -10.02
C LYS A 599 -26.13 -12.97 -9.28
N HIS A 600 -26.10 -11.75 -8.74
CA HIS A 600 -27.27 -11.12 -8.10
C HIS A 600 -28.42 -10.97 -9.11
N LEU A 601 -28.15 -10.32 -10.25
CA LEU A 601 -29.14 -10.08 -11.31
C LEU A 601 -29.76 -11.36 -11.88
N ASN A 602 -29.02 -12.48 -11.88
CA ASN A 602 -29.50 -13.77 -12.37
C ASN A 602 -30.14 -14.65 -11.27
N ALA A 603 -30.07 -14.26 -10.00
CA ALA A 603 -30.70 -15.01 -8.91
C ALA A 603 -32.19 -14.63 -8.73
N GLU A 604 -32.60 -13.52 -9.30
CA GLU A 604 -33.98 -12.99 -9.27
C GLU A 604 -34.75 -13.21 -10.59
N SER A 605 -34.13 -13.90 -11.55
CA SER A 605 -34.73 -14.44 -12.78
C SER A 605 -34.97 -15.94 -12.64
#